data_AF-A0A9P6A9E1-F1
#
_entry.id   AF-A0A9P6A9E1-F1
#
_cell.length_a   1.000
_cell.length_b   1.000
_cell.length_c   1.000
_cell.angle_alpha   90.00
_cell.angle_beta   90.00
_cell.angle_gamma   90.00
#
_symmetry.space_group_name_H-M   'P 1'
#
loop_
_entity.id
_entity.type
_entity.pdbx_description
1 polymer ?
#
loop_
_entity_poly.entity_id
_entity_poly.type
_entity_poly.pdbx_seq_one_letter_code
_entity_poly.pdbx_strand_id
1 'polypeptide(L)'
;MAQTVYTIDVDDISPSISYSPFADTFTTPDLLSGWNPYFTDGGFATFQGQTGNGTSLHISALNGSSVSLQWRGTGIEIRGNATNARYTVALDGQEPRVLSPQGDTLAKQTDLPDANHTITLTSLTTNPSIPDSFIAPFQ
;
A
#
# COMPACT_ATOMS: atom_id res chain seq x y z
N MET A 1 12.72 -29.59 -15.08
CA MET A 1 13.57 -29.08 -13.97
C MET A 1 12.66 -28.28 -13.06
N ALA A 2 12.64 -28.53 -11.76
CA ALA A 2 11.86 -27.72 -10.83
C ALA A 2 12.52 -26.35 -10.69
N GLN A 3 11.78 -25.28 -10.93
CA GLN A 3 12.26 -23.92 -10.70
C GLN A 3 12.16 -23.62 -9.20
N THR A 4 13.28 -23.35 -8.56
CA THR A 4 13.30 -22.89 -7.16
C THR A 4 12.66 -21.50 -7.10
N VAL A 5 11.54 -21.38 -6.40
CA VAL A 5 10.89 -20.10 -6.12
C VAL A 5 11.49 -19.54 -4.83
N TYR A 6 11.91 -18.28 -4.87
CA TYR A 6 12.39 -17.54 -3.71
C TYR A 6 11.42 -16.40 -3.41
N THR A 7 11.00 -16.28 -2.15
CA THR A 7 10.12 -15.22 -1.67
C THR A 7 10.91 -14.32 -0.74
N ILE A 8 10.77 -13.01 -0.93
CA ILE A 8 11.36 -11.97 -0.09
C ILE A 8 10.21 -11.11 0.41
N ASP A 9 10.18 -10.87 1.71
CA ASP A 9 9.27 -9.92 2.33
C ASP A 9 9.92 -8.53 2.33
N VAL A 10 9.18 -7.54 1.85
CA VAL A 10 9.59 -6.13 1.82
C VAL A 10 8.73 -5.38 2.82
N ASP A 11 9.39 -4.73 3.78
CA ASP A 11 8.74 -3.93 4.82
C ASP A 11 8.05 -2.68 4.24
N ASP A 12 6.93 -2.25 4.82
CA ASP A 12 6.15 -1.10 4.36
C ASP A 12 6.91 0.23 4.51
N ILE A 13 7.96 0.28 5.34
CA ILE A 13 8.86 1.44 5.46
C ILE A 13 10.09 1.33 4.55
N SER A 14 10.14 0.33 3.66
CA SER A 14 11.24 0.16 2.70
C SER A 14 11.34 1.37 1.76
N PRO A 15 12.56 1.87 1.48
CA PRO A 15 12.76 2.96 0.52
C PRO A 15 12.41 2.57 -0.93
N SER A 16 12.15 1.28 -1.20
CA SER A 16 11.65 0.82 -2.50
C SER A 16 10.16 1.09 -2.71
N ILE A 17 9.42 1.44 -1.65
CA ILE A 17 8.00 1.75 -1.69
C ILE A 17 7.82 3.27 -1.68
N SER A 18 6.97 3.77 -2.56
CA SER A 18 6.61 5.18 -2.65
C SER A 18 5.13 5.37 -2.37
N TYR A 19 4.82 6.27 -1.43
CA TYR A 19 3.47 6.69 -1.08
C TYR A 19 3.25 8.11 -1.55
N SER A 20 2.13 8.37 -2.25
CA SER A 20 1.82 9.69 -2.79
C SER A 20 0.33 10.02 -2.72
N PRO A 21 -0.06 11.26 -2.34
CA PRO A 21 0.79 12.25 -1.69
C PRO A 21 1.12 11.81 -0.25
N PHE A 22 2.26 12.26 0.28
CA PHE A 22 2.62 12.07 1.68
C PHE A 22 2.14 13.28 2.48
N ALA A 23 1.39 13.04 3.56
CA ALA A 23 0.84 14.12 4.39
C ALA A 23 1.58 14.28 5.73
N ASP A 24 2.21 13.19 6.23
CA ASP A 24 2.76 13.01 7.59
C ASP A 24 2.75 14.25 8.47
N THR A 25 1.80 14.23 9.39
CA THR A 25 1.70 15.21 10.44
C THR A 25 2.03 14.51 11.75
N PHE A 26 2.96 15.08 12.54
CA PHE A 26 3.24 14.65 13.92
C PHE A 26 2.08 15.01 14.89
N THR A 27 0.85 14.75 14.47
CA THR A 27 -0.43 15.06 15.12
C THR A 27 -1.48 14.07 14.62
N THR A 28 -2.75 14.21 15.02
CA THR A 28 -3.85 13.54 14.33
C THR A 28 -3.88 13.98 12.86
N PRO A 29 -3.68 13.08 11.87
CA PRO A 29 -3.58 13.48 10.48
C PRO A 29 -4.93 13.67 9.81
N ASP A 30 -4.94 14.55 8.80
CA ASP A 30 -6.02 14.57 7.83
C ASP A 30 -5.79 13.45 6.79
N LEU A 31 -6.55 12.37 6.94
CA LEU A 31 -6.47 11.20 6.06
C LEU A 31 -7.00 11.48 4.64
N LEU A 32 -7.66 12.61 4.43
CA LEU A 32 -8.06 13.09 3.10
C LEU A 32 -6.96 13.91 2.42
N SER A 33 -5.85 14.18 3.10
CA SER A 33 -4.71 14.93 2.54
C SER A 33 -3.57 14.03 2.04
N GLY A 34 -3.55 12.75 2.39
CA GLY A 34 -2.56 11.80 1.88
C GLY A 34 -2.27 10.63 2.82
N TRP A 35 -1.14 9.97 2.56
CA TRP A 35 -0.65 8.83 3.33
C TRP A 35 0.00 9.26 4.64
N ASN A 36 -0.33 8.52 5.71
CA ASN A 36 0.21 8.71 7.05
C ASN A 36 0.61 7.37 7.68
N PRO A 37 1.73 7.29 8.40
CA PRO A 37 2.13 6.09 9.13
C PRO A 37 1.22 5.87 10.35
N TYR A 38 0.89 4.62 10.64
CA TYR A 38 0.05 4.23 11.76
C TYR A 38 0.55 2.90 12.34
N PHE A 39 0.52 2.77 13.67
CA PHE A 39 0.82 1.52 14.34
C PHE A 39 -0.40 0.97 15.07
N THR A 40 -0.64 -0.34 15.04
CA THR A 40 -1.88 -0.94 15.59
C THR A 40 -2.12 -0.62 17.06
N ASP A 41 -1.05 -0.57 17.87
CA ASP A 41 -1.15 -0.36 19.32
C ASP A 41 -0.76 1.07 19.72
N GLY A 42 0.08 1.72 18.91
CA GLY A 42 0.61 3.08 19.15
C GLY A 42 -0.17 4.22 18.48
N GLY A 43 -0.96 3.92 17.45
CA GLY A 43 -1.68 4.90 16.65
C GLY A 43 -0.77 5.74 15.74
N PHE A 44 -1.20 6.97 15.46
CA PHE A 44 -0.40 7.97 14.74
C PHE A 44 0.70 8.56 15.63
N ALA A 45 1.84 8.89 15.04
CA ALA A 45 2.90 9.59 15.76
C ALA A 45 2.47 11.01 16.14
N THR A 46 2.84 11.43 17.34
CA THR A 46 2.50 12.76 17.91
C THR A 46 3.73 13.65 18.13
N PHE A 47 4.93 13.09 17.94
CA PHE A 47 6.20 13.82 17.98
C PHE A 47 7.28 13.05 17.21
N GLN A 48 8.33 13.76 16.80
CA GLN A 48 9.46 13.17 16.09
C GLN A 48 10.24 12.20 16.98
N GLY A 49 10.59 11.04 16.41
CA GLY A 49 11.32 9.99 17.13
C GLY A 49 10.46 9.18 18.10
N GLN A 50 9.13 9.34 18.06
CA GLN A 50 8.22 8.43 18.75
C GLN A 50 8.39 7.01 18.18
N THR A 51 8.72 6.04 19.04
CA THR A 51 8.79 4.63 18.65
C THR A 51 7.39 4.09 18.40
N GLY A 52 7.17 3.47 17.24
CA GLY A 52 5.93 2.77 16.92
C GLY A 52 5.72 1.54 17.81
N ASN A 53 4.46 1.18 18.06
CA ASN A 53 4.09 0.01 18.85
C ASN A 53 3.01 -0.81 18.14
N GLY A 54 3.26 -2.10 17.92
CA GLY A 54 2.41 -2.99 17.13
C GLY A 54 2.84 -3.07 15.66
N THR A 55 1.94 -3.49 14.77
CA THR A 55 2.22 -3.63 13.33
C THR A 55 2.25 -2.27 12.64
N SER A 56 3.28 -2.02 11.83
CA SER A 56 3.38 -0.83 10.97
C SER A 56 2.41 -0.91 9.81
N LEU A 57 1.77 0.22 9.52
CA LEU A 57 0.80 0.39 8.45
C LEU A 57 0.94 1.80 7.88
N HIS A 58 0.49 1.98 6.64
CA HIS A 58 0.26 3.29 6.05
C HIS A 58 -1.22 3.44 5.71
N ILE A 59 -1.80 4.58 6.05
CA ILE A 59 -3.24 4.80 5.94
C ILE A 59 -3.52 6.09 5.15
N SER A 60 -4.44 6.01 4.19
CA SER A 60 -4.97 7.14 3.42
C SER A 60 -6.44 6.89 3.09
N ALA A 61 -7.24 7.95 3.14
CA ALA A 61 -8.63 8.00 2.66
C ALA A 61 -8.82 8.93 1.45
N LEU A 62 -7.74 9.56 1.00
CA LEU A 62 -7.74 10.43 -0.17
C LEU A 62 -8.00 9.62 -1.45
N ASN A 63 -9.01 10.01 -2.22
CA ASN A 63 -9.21 9.49 -3.56
C ASN A 63 -8.01 9.79 -4.46
N GLY A 64 -7.52 8.80 -5.21
CA GLY A 64 -6.37 8.97 -6.09
C GLY A 64 -5.01 8.91 -5.38
N SER A 65 -4.97 8.71 -4.06
CA SER A 65 -3.71 8.40 -3.38
C SER A 65 -3.17 7.06 -3.87
N SER A 66 -1.86 6.97 -4.07
CA SER A 66 -1.21 5.82 -4.66
C SER A 66 -0.07 5.28 -3.82
N VAL A 67 0.13 3.96 -3.88
CA VAL A 67 1.34 3.28 -3.43
C VAL A 67 1.99 2.58 -4.62
N SER A 68 3.29 2.74 -4.78
CA SER A 68 4.06 2.18 -5.89
C SER A 68 5.31 1.46 -5.40
N LEU A 69 5.61 0.31 -5.99
CA LEU A 69 6.81 -0.48 -5.68
C LEU A 69 7.45 -0.95 -6.98
N GLN A 70 8.78 -0.85 -7.04
CA GLN A 70 9.59 -1.45 -8.10
C GLN A 70 10.29 -2.70 -7.55
N TRP A 71 10.26 -3.79 -8.32
CA TRP A 71 11.00 -5.01 -8.00
C TRP A 71 11.56 -5.64 -9.26
N ARG A 72 12.42 -6.65 -9.09
CA ARG A 72 12.84 -7.54 -10.17
C ARG A 72 12.46 -8.97 -9.81
N GLY A 73 11.74 -9.66 -10.68
CA GLY A 73 11.35 -11.05 -10.46
C GLY A 73 10.09 -11.43 -11.21
N THR A 74 9.57 -12.63 -10.94
CA THR A 74 8.50 -13.24 -11.74
C THR A 74 7.11 -13.13 -11.12
N GLY A 75 6.99 -12.49 -9.95
CA GLY A 75 5.72 -12.28 -9.28
C GLY A 75 5.82 -11.37 -8.07
N ILE A 76 4.66 -10.96 -7.58
CA ILE A 76 4.51 -10.12 -6.38
C ILE A 76 3.16 -10.40 -5.72
N GLU A 77 3.12 -10.30 -4.39
CA GLU A 77 1.90 -10.27 -3.60
C GLU A 77 1.94 -9.00 -2.75
N ILE A 78 0.94 -8.14 -2.91
CA ILE A 78 0.73 -6.96 -2.06
C ILE A 78 -0.33 -7.34 -1.05
N ARG A 79 0.11 -7.37 0.19
CA ARG A 79 -0.69 -7.63 1.37
C ARG A 79 -1.25 -6.33 1.91
N GLY A 80 -2.52 -6.33 2.27
CA GLY A 80 -3.17 -5.16 2.81
C GLY A 80 -4.69 -5.28 2.95
N ASN A 81 -5.30 -4.28 3.57
CA ASN A 81 -6.76 -4.20 3.69
C ASN A 81 -7.30 -2.99 2.91
N ALA A 82 -8.51 -3.13 2.34
CA ALA A 82 -9.28 -2.08 1.68
C ALA A 82 -10.71 -2.05 2.23
N THR A 83 -10.95 -1.29 3.30
CA THR A 83 -12.29 -1.12 3.90
C THR A 83 -13.03 -0.02 3.15
N ASN A 84 -14.29 -0.24 2.75
CA ASN A 84 -15.15 0.77 2.07
C ASN A 84 -14.53 1.50 0.85
N ALA A 85 -13.43 0.98 0.31
CA ALA A 85 -12.67 1.56 -0.78
C ALA A 85 -12.58 0.57 -1.95
N ARG A 86 -12.56 1.11 -3.16
CA ARG A 86 -12.05 0.37 -4.33
C ARG A 86 -10.66 0.89 -4.64
N TYR A 87 -9.94 0.17 -5.49
CA TYR A 87 -8.67 0.64 -6.01
C TYR A 87 -8.43 0.07 -7.39
N THR A 88 -7.54 0.74 -8.12
CA THR A 88 -7.00 0.22 -9.36
C THR A 88 -5.58 -0.26 -9.15
N VAL A 89 -5.19 -1.31 -9.90
CA VAL A 89 -3.81 -1.78 -10.01
C VAL A 89 -3.34 -1.58 -11.45
N ALA A 90 -2.20 -0.93 -11.60
CA ALA A 90 -1.45 -0.88 -12.84
C ALA A 90 -0.12 -1.63 -12.67
N LEU A 91 0.24 -2.45 -13.66
CA LEU A 91 1.53 -3.15 -13.75
C LEU A 91 2.28 -2.58 -14.95
N ASP A 92 3.53 -2.16 -14.77
CA ASP A 92 4.42 -1.65 -15.83
C ASP A 92 3.80 -0.54 -16.70
N GLY A 93 3.01 0.33 -16.07
CA GLY A 93 2.33 1.44 -16.74
C GLY A 93 1.18 1.02 -17.66
N GLN A 94 0.75 -0.24 -17.63
CA GLN A 94 -0.42 -0.71 -18.36
C GLN A 94 -1.72 -0.12 -17.79
N GLU A 95 -2.79 -0.20 -18.59
CA GLU A 95 -4.12 0.28 -18.21
C GLU A 95 -4.56 -0.25 -16.84
N PRO A 96 -4.91 0.63 -15.88
CA PRO A 96 -5.27 0.22 -14.54
C PRO A 96 -6.54 -0.64 -14.52
N ARG A 97 -6.54 -1.69 -13.70
CA ARG A 97 -7.70 -2.57 -13.49
C ARG A 97 -8.28 -2.36 -12.11
N VAL A 98 -9.60 -2.19 -12.03
CA VAL A 98 -10.30 -2.11 -10.74
C VAL A 98 -10.28 -3.48 -10.07
N LEU A 99 -9.75 -3.54 -8.84
CA LEU A 99 -9.71 -4.74 -8.02
C LEU A 99 -10.48 -4.54 -6.70
N SER A 100 -10.65 -5.64 -5.98
CA SER A 100 -11.20 -5.69 -4.63
C SER A 100 -10.34 -6.62 -3.79
N PRO A 101 -10.15 -6.33 -2.49
CA PRO A 101 -9.29 -7.14 -1.64
C PRO A 101 -9.83 -8.58 -1.55
N GLN A 102 -8.92 -9.56 -1.58
CA GLN A 102 -9.23 -10.98 -1.36
C GLN A 102 -8.67 -11.39 -0.01
N GLY A 103 -9.49 -11.24 1.04
CA GLY A 103 -9.03 -11.29 2.41
C GLY A 103 -7.97 -10.23 2.64
N ASP A 104 -6.76 -10.72 2.83
CA ASP A 104 -5.55 -10.00 3.22
C ASP A 104 -4.68 -9.62 1.99
N THR A 105 -5.07 -10.02 0.78
CA THR A 105 -4.33 -9.70 -0.44
C THR A 105 -5.01 -8.56 -1.22
N LEU A 106 -4.27 -7.49 -1.48
CA LEU A 106 -4.68 -6.38 -2.35
C LEU A 106 -4.36 -6.65 -3.82
N ALA A 107 -3.19 -7.21 -4.10
CA ALA A 107 -2.82 -7.53 -5.47
C ALA A 107 -1.92 -8.76 -5.49
N LYS A 108 -2.06 -9.58 -6.52
CA LYS A 108 -1.17 -10.70 -6.78
C LYS A 108 -0.92 -10.82 -8.26
N GLN A 109 0.35 -10.85 -8.64
CA GLN A 109 0.80 -11.08 -10.01
C GLN A 109 1.76 -12.27 -10.01
N THR A 110 1.55 -13.19 -10.93
CA THR A 110 2.40 -14.38 -11.13
C THR A 110 2.75 -14.50 -12.60
N ASP A 111 3.68 -15.41 -12.90
CA ASP A 111 4.05 -15.78 -14.27
C ASP A 111 4.54 -14.59 -15.11
N LEU A 112 5.14 -13.59 -14.44
CA LEU A 112 5.78 -12.45 -15.10
C LEU A 112 7.16 -12.88 -15.64
N PRO A 113 7.65 -12.25 -16.73
CA PRO A 113 9.04 -12.38 -17.14
C PRO A 113 9.99 -12.01 -15.99
N ASP A 114 11.17 -12.63 -15.89
CA ASP A 114 12.18 -12.17 -14.93
C ASP A 114 12.81 -10.85 -15.42
N ALA A 115 12.16 -9.74 -15.05
CA ALA A 115 12.52 -8.39 -15.44
C ALA A 115 12.22 -7.42 -14.29
N ASN A 116 12.59 -6.15 -14.49
CA ASN A 116 12.17 -5.09 -13.58
C ASN A 116 10.70 -4.77 -13.85
N HIS A 117 9.91 -4.76 -12.78
CA HIS A 117 8.49 -4.44 -12.80
C HIS A 117 8.18 -3.28 -11.86
N THR A 118 7.11 -2.56 -12.17
CA THR A 118 6.54 -1.53 -11.31
C THR A 118 5.05 -1.78 -11.15
N ILE A 119 4.58 -1.83 -9.90
CA ILE A 119 3.17 -1.98 -9.58
C ILE A 119 2.72 -0.73 -8.84
N THR A 120 1.57 -0.20 -9.24
CA THR A 120 0.97 0.97 -8.63
C THR A 120 -0.46 0.65 -8.27
N LEU A 121 -0.79 0.77 -6.99
CA LEU A 121 -2.17 0.81 -6.50
C LEU A 121 -2.61 2.25 -6.40
N THR A 122 -3.84 2.55 -6.81
CA THR A 122 -4.45 3.88 -6.68
C THR A 122 -5.83 3.74 -6.06
N SER A 123 -6.09 4.46 -4.97
CA SER A 123 -7.39 4.45 -4.30
C SER A 123 -8.48 5.06 -5.19
N LEU A 124 -9.64 4.41 -5.18
CA LEU A 124 -10.89 4.88 -5.76
C LEU A 124 -11.90 5.00 -4.62
N THR A 125 -11.95 6.17 -3.98
CA THR A 125 -12.91 6.46 -2.91
C THR A 125 -14.06 7.27 -3.50
N THR A 126 -15.29 6.81 -3.29
CA THR A 126 -16.51 7.41 -3.88
C THR A 126 -17.14 8.45 -2.96
N ASN A 127 -16.73 8.52 -1.69
CA ASN A 127 -17.19 9.50 -0.74
C ASN A 127 -16.01 10.13 0.02
N PRO A 128 -15.57 11.34 -0.36
CA PRO A 128 -14.45 12.02 0.30
C PRO A 128 -14.77 12.48 1.73
N SER A 129 -16.00 12.28 2.21
CA SER A 129 -16.46 12.77 3.52
C SER A 129 -16.46 11.69 4.61
N ILE A 130 -16.18 10.43 4.24
CA ILE A 130 -16.12 9.31 5.19
C ILE A 130 -14.69 8.75 5.13
N PRO A 131 -13.87 8.94 6.18
CA PRO A 131 -12.49 8.50 6.20
C PRO A 131 -12.33 6.97 6.17
N ASP A 132 -13.40 6.20 6.23
CA ASP A 132 -13.39 4.73 6.36
C ASP A 132 -12.79 3.97 5.16
N SER A 133 -12.36 4.69 4.11
CA SER A 133 -11.69 4.13 2.93
C SER A 133 -10.21 3.98 3.21
N PHE A 134 -9.73 2.82 3.63
CA PHE A 134 -8.30 2.63 3.98
C PHE A 134 -7.66 1.59 3.09
N ILE A 135 -6.58 1.92 2.39
CA ILE A 135 -5.67 0.93 1.82
C ILE A 135 -4.46 0.90 2.74
N ALA A 136 -4.17 -0.23 3.40
CA ALA A 136 -3.00 -0.35 4.26
C ALA A 136 -2.19 -1.57 3.88
N PRO A 137 -0.96 -1.44 3.39
CA PRO A 137 -0.11 -2.61 3.20
C PRO A 137 0.37 -3.13 4.56
N PHE A 138 0.34 -4.45 4.76
CA PHE A 138 0.89 -5.11 5.96
C PHE A 138 1.96 -6.14 5.55
N GLN A 139 2.75 -6.58 6.53
CA GLN A 139 3.76 -7.64 6.39
C GLN A 139 3.12 -9.04 6.36
#